data_AF-A0A2V1D8K4-F1
#
_entry.id   AF-A0A2V1D8K4-F1
#
_cell.length_a   1.000
_cell.length_b   1.000
_cell.length_c   1.000
_cell.angle_alpha   90.00
_cell.angle_beta   90.00
_cell.angle_gamma   90.00
#
_symmetry.space_group_name_H-M   'P 1'
#
loop_
_entity.id
_entity.type
_entity.pdbx_description
1 polymer ?
#
loop_
_entity_poly.entity_id
_entity_poly.type
_entity_poly.pdbx_seq_one_letter_code
_entity_poly.pdbx_strand_id
1 'polypeptide(L)' 'EGINDTPEDISNRARGHKANLSNPNTSEKAKEHSREVLESLGGEKAFYGKQG' A
#
# COMPACT_ATOMS: atom_id res chain seq x y z
N GLU A 1 -8.86 16.98 12.33
CA GLU A 1 -8.58 16.14 11.14
C GLU A 1 -8.07 14.77 11.57
N GLY A 2 -8.99 13.88 11.97
CA GLY A 2 -8.66 12.48 12.25
C GLY A 2 -8.46 11.75 10.93
N ILE A 3 -7.23 11.35 10.63
CA ILE A 3 -6.93 10.45 9.53
C ILE A 3 -7.63 9.12 9.81
N ASN A 4 -8.78 8.93 9.15
CA ASN A 4 -9.48 7.67 9.16
C ASN A 4 -8.71 6.73 8.22
N ASP A 5 -7.64 6.09 8.71
CA ASP A 5 -7.03 4.92 8.07
C ASP A 5 -8.05 3.76 8.17
N THR A 6 -9.14 3.90 7.41
CA THR A 6 -10.11 2.83 7.24
C THR A 6 -9.42 1.70 6.46
N PRO A 7 -9.88 0.45 6.63
CA PRO A 7 -9.39 -0.66 5.82
C PRO A 7 -9.46 -0.39 4.31
N GLU A 8 -10.42 0.43 3.87
CA GLU A 8 -10.54 0.87 2.47
C GLU A 8 -9.43 1.84 2.05
N ASP A 9 -9.06 2.80 2.90
CA ASP A 9 -7.96 3.72 2.63
C ASP A 9 -6.62 2.97 2.52
N ILE A 10 -6.37 2.07 3.47
CA ILE A 10 -5.18 1.21 3.49
C ILE A 10 -5.13 0.36 2.21
N SER A 11 -6.25 -0.26 1.82
CA SER A 11 -6.35 -1.03 0.57
C SER A 11 -6.08 -0.17 -0.67
N ASN A 12 -6.63 1.05 -0.75
CA ASN A 12 -6.42 1.94 -1.88
C ASN A 12 -4.95 2.38 -2.00
N ARG A 13 -4.31 2.75 -0.88
CA ARG A 13 -2.89 3.10 -0.84
C ARG A 13 -2.01 1.91 -1.25
N ALA A 14 -2.31 0.72 -0.74
CA ALA A 14 -1.59 -0.50 -1.11
C ALA A 14 -1.69 -0.79 -2.62
N ARG A 15 -2.89 -0.65 -3.23
CA ARG A 15 -3.05 -0.81 -4.68
C ARG A 15 -2.21 0.19 -5.47
N GLY A 16 -2.19 1.45 -5.04
CA GLY A 16 -1.38 2.50 -5.67
C GLY A 16 0.12 2.20 -5.63
N HIS A 17 0.65 1.82 -4.46
CA HIS A 17 2.06 1.45 -4.33
C HIS A 17 2.41 0.21 -5.14
N LYS A 18 1.51 -0.78 -5.22
CA LYS A 18 1.70 -1.96 -6.07
C LYS A 18 1.77 -1.60 -7.55
N ALA A 19 0.93 -0.68 -8.02
CA ALA A 19 1.00 -0.18 -9.40
C ALA A 19 2.32 0.55 -9.67
N ASN A 20 2.81 1.33 -8.70
CA ASN A 20 4.11 2.01 -8.78
C ASN A 20 5.28 1.02 -8.93
N LEU A 21 5.22 -0.14 -8.26
CA LEU A 21 6.24 -1.19 -8.39
C LEU A 21 6.29 -1.81 -9.79
N SER A 22 5.13 -2.01 -10.41
CA SER A 22 5.02 -2.59 -11.75
C SER A 22 5.29 -1.60 -12.88
N ASN A 23 5.31 -0.29 -12.60
CA ASN A 23 5.52 0.73 -13.61
C ASN A 23 7.01 0.78 -14.03
N PRO A 24 7.35 0.45 -15.30
CA PRO A 24 8.74 0.46 -15.77
C PRO A 24 9.35 1.86 -15.78
N ASN A 25 8.52 2.92 -15.80
CA ASN A 25 8.97 4.31 -15.76
C ASN A 25 9.28 4.82 -14.35
N THR A 26 9.05 3.99 -13.32
CA THR A 26 9.32 4.37 -11.93
C THR A 26 10.78 4.09 -11.59
N SER A 27 11.43 5.04 -10.93
CA SER A 27 12.82 4.87 -10.48
C SER A 27 12.93 3.79 -9.41
N GLU A 28 14.09 3.14 -9.33
CA GLU A 28 14.33 2.08 -8.35
C GLU A 28 14.14 2.57 -6.91
N LYS A 29 14.58 3.80 -6.60
CA LYS A 29 14.37 4.42 -5.28
C LYS A 29 12.89 4.60 -4.94
N ALA A 30 12.07 5.01 -5.91
CA ALA A 30 10.63 5.15 -5.70
C ALA A 30 9.94 3.79 -5.56
N LYS A 31 10.43 2.76 -6.24
CA LYS A 31 9.96 1.38 -6.05
C LYS A 31 10.34 0.87 -4.66
N GLU A 32 11.57 1.08 -4.19
CA GLU A 32 12.01 0.70 -2.85
C GLU A 32 11.11 1.29 -1.77
N HIS A 33 10.89 2.60 -1.82
CA HIS A 33 9.96 3.28 -0.91
C HIS A 33 8.53 2.71 -0.98
N SER A 34 8.03 2.39 -2.18
CA SER A 34 6.73 1.71 -2.34
C SER A 34 6.69 0.34 -1.65
N ARG A 35 7.79 -0.42 -1.65
CA ARG A 35 7.87 -1.72 -0.94
C ARG A 35 7.82 -1.52 0.56
N GLU A 36 8.59 -0.57 1.10
CA GLU A 36 8.61 -0.25 2.53
C GLU A 36 7.23 0.19 3.03
N VAL A 37 6.54 1.04 2.26
CA VAL A 37 5.18 1.49 2.61
C VAL A 37 4.18 0.33 2.55
N LEU A 38 4.28 -0.55 1.56
CA LEU A 38 3.41 -1.74 1.47
C LEU A 38 3.60 -2.69 2.66
N GLU A 39 4.84 -2.87 3.11
CA GLU A 39 5.16 -3.64 4.31
C GLU A 39 4.58 -2.99 5.57
N SER A 40 4.76 -1.67 5.71
CA SER A 40 4.22 -0.88 6.83
C SER A 40 2.70 -0.83 6.89
N LEU A 41 2.01 -0.88 5.75
CA LEU A 41 0.54 -0.91 5.68
C LEU A 41 -0.04 -2.27 6.13
N GLY A 42 0.80 -3.26 6.45
CA GLY A 42 0.41 -4.58 6.94
C GLY A 42 0.62 -5.70 5.92
N GLY A 43 1.31 -5.44 4.81
CA GLY A 43 1.54 -6.43 3.75
C GLY A 43 0.24 -7.08 3.26
N GLU A 44 0.24 -8.41 3.08
CA GLU A 44 -0.97 -9.17 2.72
C GLU A 44 -2.06 -9.15 3.81
N LYS A 45 -1.72 -8.86 5.07
CA LYS A 45 -2.69 -8.85 6.19
C LYS A 45 -3.56 -7.60 6.25
N ALA A 46 -3.15 -6.51 5.59
CA ALA A 46 -3.97 -5.30 5.43
C ALA A 46 -5.33 -5.59 4.77
N PHE A 47 -5.42 -6.69 4.01
CA PHE A 47 -6.62 -7.12 3.29
C PHE A 47 -7.54 -8.04 4.12
N TYR A 48 -7.09 -8.56 5.27
CA TYR A 48 -7.83 -9.58 6.05
C TYR A 48 -8.78 -9.02 7.13
N GLY A 49 -8.87 -7.71 7.30
CA GLY A 49 -9.76 -7.08 8.30
C GLY A 49 -11.26 -7.09 7.98
N LYS A 50 -11.68 -7.64 6.83
CA LYS A 50 -13.09 -7.70 6.40
C LYS A 50 -13.60 -9.13 6.24
N GLN A 51 -13.26 -10.01 7.19
CA GLN A 51 -13.98 -11.27 7.36
C GLN A 51 -14.25 -11.48 8.85
N GLY A 52 -15.38 -10.95 9.30
CA GLY A 52 -15.96 -11.06 10.62
C GLY A 52 -17.38 -10.54 10.57
#